data_AF-A0A9X5CH13-F1
#
_entry.id   AF-A0A9X5CH13-F1
#
_cell.length_a   1.000
_cell.length_b   1.000
_cell.length_c   1.000
_cell.angle_alpha   90.00
_cell.angle_beta   90.00
_cell.angle_gamma   90.00
#
_symmetry.space_group_name_H-M   'P 1'
#
loop_
_entity.id
_entity.type
_entity.pdbx_description
1 polymer ?
#
loop_
_entity_poly.entity_id
_entity_poly.type
_entity_poly.pdbx_seq_one_letter_code
_entity_poly.pdbx_strand_id
1 'polypeptide(L)'
;MQATDQDVPSAYATAQAQLLAGRLAQARNTATEALKTDGPSAQLFLVLGQAHAAEDDDDHDDRAEAAYQEGLREFPDDLELLAAYAELCLRSDYLDRPARFRRGPELTERLRELAPGSTAALRVEQIAAGKSVTGPRPPSPVRTQLHDARLVLTAVGDPAVAAARARAH
;
A
#
# COMPACT_ATOMS: atom_id res chain seq x y z
N MET A 1 39.85 -14.15 24.54
CA MET A 1 38.42 -14.40 24.30
C MET A 1 37.82 -13.12 23.75
N GLN A 2 37.81 -12.96 22.43
CA GLN A 2 37.10 -11.86 21.76
C GLN A 2 35.64 -12.30 21.62
N ALA A 3 34.73 -11.59 22.29
CA ALA A 3 33.32 -11.70 22.00
C ALA A 3 33.11 -11.18 20.58
N THR A 4 32.61 -12.05 19.71
CA THR A 4 32.18 -11.68 18.37
C THR A 4 31.13 -10.59 18.48
N ASP A 5 31.45 -9.41 17.97
CA ASP A 5 30.48 -8.37 17.64
C ASP A 5 29.50 -9.02 16.66
N GLN A 6 28.39 -9.53 17.18
CA GLN A 6 27.32 -10.04 16.34
C GLN A 6 26.70 -8.80 15.70
N ASP A 7 26.95 -8.58 14.41
CA ASP A 7 26.23 -7.58 13.61
C ASP A 7 24.73 -7.86 13.76
N VAL A 8 24.09 -7.19 14.72
CA VAL A 8 22.64 -7.26 14.89
C VAL A 8 22.07 -6.55 13.67
N PRO A 9 21.31 -7.26 12.80
CA PRO A 9 20.74 -6.65 11.61
C PRO A 9 19.88 -5.46 12.04
N SER A 10 19.98 -4.34 11.31
CA SER A 10 19.12 -3.19 11.60
C SER A 10 17.65 -3.60 11.56
N ALA A 11 16.80 -2.89 12.30
CA ALA A 11 15.37 -3.18 12.32
C ALA A 11 14.76 -3.09 10.91
N TYR A 12 15.25 -2.16 10.09
CA TYR A 12 14.90 -2.08 8.66
C TYR A 12 15.29 -3.35 7.90
N ALA A 13 16.55 -3.82 8.01
CA ALA A 13 16.99 -5.02 7.31
C ALA A 13 16.15 -6.25 7.70
N THR A 14 15.79 -6.34 8.98
CA THR A 14 14.93 -7.41 9.50
C THR A 14 13.50 -7.31 8.92
N ALA A 15 12.89 -6.13 8.97
CA ALA A 15 11.54 -5.92 8.43
C ALA A 15 11.49 -6.14 6.91
N GLN A 16 12.50 -5.68 6.18
CA GLN A 16 12.64 -5.89 4.74
C GLN A 16 12.76 -7.38 4.40
N ALA A 17 13.56 -8.14 5.15
CA ALA A 17 13.69 -9.58 4.95
C ALA A 17 12.36 -10.32 5.20
N GLN A 18 11.61 -9.92 6.24
CA GLN A 18 10.28 -10.47 6.51
C GLN A 18 9.29 -10.15 5.39
N LEU A 19 9.32 -8.92 4.86
CA LEU A 19 8.49 -8.50 3.72
C LEU A 19 8.79 -9.36 2.49
N LEU A 20 10.06 -9.50 2.12
CA LEU A 20 10.48 -10.31 0.97
C LEU A 20 10.13 -11.80 1.14
N ALA A 21 10.09 -12.28 2.39
CA ALA A 21 9.66 -13.64 2.72
C ALA A 21 8.12 -13.81 2.80
N GLY A 22 7.34 -12.77 2.52
CA GLY A 22 5.88 -12.79 2.61
C GLY A 22 5.33 -12.83 4.04
N ARG A 23 6.16 -12.57 5.05
CA ARG A 23 5.77 -12.55 6.47
C ARG A 23 5.25 -11.16 6.84
N LEU A 24 4.16 -10.76 6.19
CA LEU A 24 3.65 -9.38 6.19
C LEU A 24 3.37 -8.87 7.62
N ALA A 25 2.68 -9.65 8.45
CA ALA A 25 2.43 -9.28 9.85
C ALA A 25 3.71 -9.07 10.68
N GLN A 26 4.74 -9.89 10.45
CA GLN A 26 6.02 -9.72 11.15
C GLN A 26 6.72 -8.45 10.69
N ALA A 27 6.77 -8.20 9.37
CA ALA A 27 7.36 -6.99 8.79
C ALA A 27 6.73 -5.72 9.36
N ARG A 28 5.39 -5.70 9.48
CA ARG A 28 4.66 -4.59 10.10
C ARG A 28 5.04 -4.40 11.56
N ASN A 29 5.00 -5.47 12.35
CA ASN A 29 5.33 -5.39 13.78
C ASN A 29 6.77 -4.90 13.99
N THR A 30 7.74 -5.43 13.26
CA THR A 30 9.13 -5.00 13.37
C THR A 30 9.30 -3.54 12.95
N ALA A 31 8.68 -3.11 11.84
CA ALA A 31 8.76 -1.71 11.40
C ALA A 31 8.08 -0.74 12.38
N THR A 32 6.89 -1.08 12.88
CA THR A 32 6.14 -0.27 13.84
C THR A 32 6.88 -0.13 15.17
N GLU A 33 7.45 -1.20 15.70
CA GLU A 33 8.21 -1.11 16.95
C GLU A 33 9.48 -0.27 16.77
N ALA A 34 10.20 -0.45 15.65
CA ALA A 34 11.39 0.35 15.37
C ALA A 34 11.07 1.85 15.18
N LEU A 35 9.96 2.19 14.52
CA LEU A 35 9.51 3.59 14.43
C LEU A 35 9.21 4.21 15.80
N LYS A 36 8.73 3.41 16.77
CA LYS A 36 8.48 3.87 18.14
C LYS A 36 9.76 4.00 18.97
N THR A 37 10.68 3.04 18.84
CA THR A 37 11.87 2.97 19.72
C THR A 37 13.03 3.80 19.17
N ASP A 38 13.24 3.75 17.87
CA ASP A 38 14.43 4.29 17.20
C ASP A 38 14.14 5.63 16.51
N GLY A 39 12.85 5.94 16.30
CA GLY A 39 12.37 7.18 15.70
C GLY A 39 12.03 7.04 14.20
N PRO A 40 11.64 8.16 13.56
CA PRO A 40 11.18 8.16 12.18
C PRO A 40 12.29 7.77 11.21
N SER A 41 11.96 6.92 10.25
CA SER A 41 12.85 6.51 9.16
C SER A 41 12.05 6.27 7.89
N ALA A 42 12.46 6.90 6.78
CA ALA A 42 11.80 6.73 5.49
C ALA A 42 11.73 5.26 5.07
N GLN A 43 12.80 4.50 5.32
CA GLN A 43 12.88 3.07 5.00
C GLN A 43 11.91 2.22 5.83
N LEU A 44 11.69 2.57 7.10
CA LEU A 44 10.74 1.86 7.96
C LEU A 44 9.29 2.18 7.58
N PHE A 45 8.97 3.44 7.26
CA PHE A 45 7.66 3.81 6.72
C PHE A 45 7.39 3.13 5.38
N LEU A 46 8.39 3.05 4.50
CA LEU A 46 8.29 2.35 3.22
C LEU A 46 7.94 0.88 3.41
N VAL A 47 8.68 0.16 4.25
CA VAL A 47 8.42 -1.27 4.51
C VAL A 47 7.07 -1.49 5.18
N LEU A 48 6.69 -0.62 6.13
CA LEU A 48 5.40 -0.70 6.79
C LEU A 48 4.25 -0.55 5.78
N GLY A 49 4.34 0.45 4.90
CA GLY A 49 3.35 0.67 3.85
C GLY A 49 3.30 -0.47 2.84
N GLN A 50 4.46 -1.00 2.40
CA GLN A 50 4.53 -2.13 1.47
C GLN A 50 3.97 -3.42 2.08
N ALA A 51 4.26 -3.68 3.37
CA ALA A 51 3.74 -4.84 4.09
C ALA A 51 2.22 -4.77 4.31
N HIS A 52 1.65 -3.56 4.36
CA HIS A 52 0.21 -3.36 4.35
C HIS A 52 -0.37 -3.57 2.95
N ALA A 53 0.14 -2.85 1.94
CA ALA A 53 -0.35 -2.94 0.56
C ALA A 53 -0.28 -4.37 -0.02
N ALA A 54 0.66 -5.19 0.43
CA ALA A 54 0.79 -6.58 -0.01
C ALA A 54 -0.35 -7.52 0.47
N GLU A 55 -1.13 -7.14 1.49
CA GLU A 55 -2.29 -7.92 1.93
C GLU A 55 -3.49 -7.78 0.95
N ASP A 56 -3.50 -6.75 0.09
CA ASP A 56 -4.51 -6.49 -0.95
C ASP A 56 -5.97 -6.50 -0.41
N ASP A 57 -6.17 -5.92 0.77
CA ASP A 57 -7.49 -5.61 1.30
C ASP A 57 -7.63 -4.11 1.63
N ASP A 58 -8.87 -3.63 1.67
CA ASP A 58 -9.15 -2.19 1.80
C ASP A 58 -8.64 -1.58 3.11
N ASP A 59 -8.72 -2.33 4.22
CA ASP A 59 -8.28 -1.87 5.53
C ASP A 59 -6.74 -1.75 5.57
N HIS A 60 -6.05 -2.68 4.92
CA HIS A 60 -4.62 -2.64 4.77
C HIS A 60 -4.18 -1.60 3.75
N ASP A 61 -4.93 -1.34 2.69
CA ASP A 61 -4.64 -0.21 1.79
C ASP A 61 -4.75 1.14 2.53
N ASP A 62 -5.77 1.33 3.37
CA ASP A 62 -5.94 2.55 4.18
C ASP A 62 -4.76 2.72 5.16
N ARG A 63 -4.27 1.63 5.76
CA ARG A 63 -3.08 1.66 6.63
C ARG A 63 -1.78 1.87 5.86
N ALA A 64 -1.67 1.34 4.63
CA ALA A 64 -0.53 1.59 3.76
C ALA A 64 -0.44 3.09 3.40
N GLU A 65 -1.56 3.68 3.00
CA GLU A 65 -1.67 5.10 2.71
C GLU A 65 -1.29 5.95 3.92
N ALA A 66 -1.77 5.60 5.11
CA ALA A 66 -1.40 6.31 6.35
C ALA A 66 0.11 6.27 6.62
N ALA A 67 0.75 5.09 6.47
CA ALA A 67 2.18 4.94 6.68
C ALA A 67 3.01 5.78 5.68
N TYR A 68 2.60 5.82 4.41
CA TYR A 68 3.27 6.64 3.40
C TYR A 68 3.08 8.14 3.65
N GLN A 69 1.88 8.57 4.01
CA GLN A 69 1.62 9.98 4.34
C GLN A 69 2.38 10.44 5.59
N GLU A 70 2.54 9.57 6.58
CA GLU A 70 3.38 9.86 7.75
C GLU A 70 4.85 9.94 7.37
N GLY A 71 5.35 8.97 6.60
CA GLY A 71 6.71 9.02 6.07
C GLY A 71 7.00 10.27 5.26
N LEU A 72 6.10 10.69 4.38
CA LEU A 72 6.26 11.89 3.55
C LEU A 72 6.07 13.20 4.32
N ARG A 73 5.45 13.19 5.51
CA ARG A 73 5.46 14.37 6.39
C ARG A 73 6.86 14.61 6.97
N GLU A 74 7.56 13.54 7.33
CA GLU A 74 8.92 13.60 7.88
C GLU A 74 10.00 13.71 6.78
N PHE A 75 9.77 13.06 5.64
CA PHE A 75 10.71 12.92 4.53
C PHE A 75 10.02 13.26 3.19
N PRO A 76 9.68 14.54 2.93
CA PRO A 76 8.80 14.94 1.83
C PRO A 76 9.34 14.64 0.43
N ASP A 77 10.65 14.54 0.27
CA ASP A 77 11.32 14.31 -1.01
C ASP A 77 11.94 12.90 -1.10
N ASP A 78 11.59 11.98 -0.20
CA ASP A 78 12.04 10.59 -0.32
C ASP A 78 11.41 9.90 -1.54
N LEU A 79 12.26 9.53 -2.49
CA LEU A 79 11.83 9.06 -3.80
C LEU A 79 11.12 7.70 -3.74
N GLU A 80 11.53 6.80 -2.84
CA GLU A 80 10.90 5.47 -2.77
C GLU A 80 9.56 5.53 -2.02
N LEU A 81 9.41 6.39 -1.02
CA LEU A 81 8.10 6.67 -0.40
C LEU A 81 7.13 7.32 -1.39
N LEU A 82 7.57 8.33 -2.13
CA LEU A 82 6.76 8.97 -3.17
C LEU A 82 6.33 7.94 -4.22
N ALA A 83 7.25 7.09 -4.66
CA ALA A 83 6.97 6.05 -5.65
C ALA A 83 5.97 5.02 -5.12
N ALA A 84 6.22 4.43 -3.96
CA ALA A 84 5.34 3.44 -3.37
C ALA A 84 3.92 3.99 -3.13
N TYR A 85 3.81 5.26 -2.72
CA TYR A 85 2.51 5.90 -2.53
C TYR A 85 1.81 6.18 -3.87
N ALA A 86 2.54 6.66 -4.88
CA ALA A 86 1.99 6.85 -6.22
C ALA A 86 1.46 5.53 -6.80
N GLU A 87 2.21 4.44 -6.62
CA GLU A 87 1.79 3.09 -7.04
C GLU A 87 0.48 2.65 -6.37
N LEU A 88 0.36 2.83 -5.04
CA LEU A 88 -0.87 2.52 -4.31
C LEU A 88 -2.06 3.32 -4.85
N CYS A 89 -1.86 4.63 -5.06
CA CYS A 89 -2.89 5.53 -5.58
C CYS A 89 -3.34 5.15 -6.99
N LEU A 90 -2.40 4.94 -7.92
CA LEU A 90 -2.71 4.63 -9.31
C LEU A 90 -3.41 3.27 -9.49
N ARG A 91 -3.17 2.32 -8.58
CA ARG A 91 -3.81 1.00 -8.59
C ARG A 91 -5.16 0.96 -7.89
N SER A 92 -5.52 2.01 -7.16
CA SER A 92 -6.79 2.05 -6.45
C SER A 92 -7.95 2.17 -7.43
N ASP A 93 -9.07 1.52 -7.13
CA ASP A 93 -10.26 1.66 -7.95
C ASP A 93 -10.78 3.11 -7.86
N TYR A 94 -10.93 3.77 -9.01
CA TYR A 94 -11.44 5.13 -9.07
C TYR A 94 -12.88 5.24 -8.56
N LEU A 95 -13.70 4.19 -8.74
CA LEU A 95 -15.10 4.19 -8.29
C LEU A 95 -15.20 4.05 -6.77
N ASP A 96 -14.37 3.20 -6.16
CA ASP A 96 -14.39 2.99 -4.70
C ASP A 96 -13.58 4.05 -3.95
N ARG A 97 -12.41 4.43 -4.46
CA ARG A 97 -11.43 5.30 -3.78
C ARG A 97 -11.01 6.49 -4.66
N PRO A 98 -11.94 7.34 -5.12
CA PRO A 98 -11.66 8.44 -6.06
C PRO A 98 -10.70 9.50 -5.51
N ALA A 99 -10.67 9.70 -4.19
CA ALA A 99 -9.75 10.65 -3.56
C ALA A 99 -8.30 10.15 -3.63
N ARG A 100 -8.08 8.87 -3.32
CA ARG A 100 -6.76 8.24 -3.37
C ARG A 100 -6.28 8.14 -4.82
N PHE A 101 -7.12 7.70 -5.74
CA PHE A 101 -6.77 7.62 -7.17
C PHE A 101 -6.26 8.96 -7.72
N ARG A 102 -6.93 10.07 -7.39
CA ARG A 102 -6.55 11.43 -7.86
C ARG A 102 -5.19 11.91 -7.34
N ARG A 103 -4.68 11.38 -6.23
CA ARG A 103 -3.34 11.73 -5.71
C ARG A 103 -2.22 11.09 -6.53
N GLY A 104 -2.49 10.00 -7.26
CA GLY A 104 -1.50 9.28 -8.06
C GLY A 104 -0.75 10.18 -9.07
N PRO A 105 -1.46 10.94 -9.93
CA PRO A 105 -0.84 11.88 -10.85
C PRO A 105 0.01 12.97 -10.17
N GLU A 106 -0.44 13.51 -9.04
CA GLU A 106 0.30 14.55 -8.29
C GLU A 106 1.64 14.02 -7.76
N LEU A 107 1.64 12.82 -7.17
CA LEU A 107 2.86 12.16 -6.69
C LEU A 107 3.80 11.77 -7.84
N THR A 108 3.23 11.37 -8.98
CA THR A 108 3.99 11.04 -10.20
C THR A 108 4.71 12.28 -10.74
N GLU A 109 4.03 13.42 -10.78
CA GLU A 109 4.64 14.69 -11.19
C GLU A 109 5.77 15.07 -10.25
N ARG A 110 5.54 14.97 -8.93
CA ARG A 110 6.56 15.29 -7.92
C ARG A 110 7.82 14.43 -8.09
N LEU A 111 7.67 13.14 -8.37
CA LEU A 111 8.80 12.26 -8.66
C LEU A 111 9.58 12.67 -9.91
N ARG A 112 8.87 13.09 -10.96
CA ARG A 112 9.50 13.55 -12.20
C ARG A 112 10.28 14.84 -11.98
N GLU A 113 9.74 15.76 -11.18
CA GLU A 113 10.42 17.00 -10.81
C GLU A 113 11.70 16.73 -10.01
N LEU A 114 11.62 15.87 -8.99
CA LEU A 114 12.73 15.60 -8.08
C LEU A 114 13.83 14.74 -8.71
N ALA A 115 13.43 13.73 -9.50
CA ALA A 115 14.35 12.72 -10.01
C ALA A 115 13.95 12.28 -11.43
N PRO A 116 14.08 13.19 -12.43
CA PRO A 116 13.70 12.91 -13.80
C PRO A 116 14.49 11.73 -14.36
N GLY A 117 13.79 10.75 -14.96
CA GLY A 117 14.41 9.56 -15.55
C GLY A 117 14.96 8.55 -14.54
N SER A 118 14.74 8.73 -13.24
CA SER A 118 15.07 7.73 -12.23
C SER A 118 14.27 6.44 -12.43
N THR A 119 14.79 5.33 -11.92
CA THR A 119 14.10 4.03 -11.97
C THR A 119 12.75 4.09 -11.25
N ALA A 120 12.64 4.84 -10.16
CA ALA A 120 11.40 5.07 -9.43
C ALA A 120 10.38 5.86 -10.28
N ALA A 121 10.79 6.98 -10.89
CA ALA A 121 9.92 7.77 -11.76
C ALA A 121 9.43 6.97 -12.97
N LEU A 122 10.34 6.29 -13.68
CA LEU A 122 10.00 5.47 -14.84
C LEU A 122 9.04 4.32 -14.49
N ARG A 123 9.18 3.71 -13.31
CA ARG A 123 8.31 2.64 -12.84
C ARG A 123 6.88 3.14 -12.63
N VAL A 124 6.72 4.27 -11.95
CA VAL A 124 5.40 4.89 -11.70
C VAL A 124 4.76 5.36 -13.01
N GLU A 125 5.53 5.96 -13.92
CA GLU A 125 5.03 6.40 -15.23
C GLU A 125 4.51 5.23 -16.08
N GLN A 126 5.15 4.07 -16.01
CA GLN A 126 4.65 2.88 -16.70
C GLN A 126 3.30 2.42 -16.14
N ILE A 127 3.13 2.47 -14.82
CA ILE A 127 1.85 2.14 -14.15
C ILE A 127 0.78 3.16 -14.56
N ALA A 128 1.09 4.46 -14.51
CA ALA A 128 0.18 5.52 -14.91
C ALA A 128 -0.25 5.41 -16.39
N ALA A 129 0.65 4.95 -17.26
CA ALA A 129 0.36 4.71 -18.68
C ALA A 129 -0.48 3.45 -18.95
N GLY A 130 -0.92 2.74 -17.90
CA GLY A 130 -1.68 1.50 -18.02
C GLY A 130 -0.87 0.35 -18.64
N LYS A 131 0.46 0.49 -18.73
CA LYS A 131 1.33 -0.58 -19.20
C LYS A 131 1.53 -1.56 -18.06
N SER A 132 1.32 -2.84 -18.34
CA SER A 132 1.69 -3.91 -17.43
C SER A 132 3.22 -3.90 -17.26
N VAL A 133 3.69 -3.20 -16.22
CA VAL A 133 4.98 -3.51 -15.61
C VAL A 133 4.90 -4.97 -15.19
N THR A 134 6.00 -5.72 -15.28
CA THR A 134 6.09 -7.04 -14.64
C THR A 134 5.85 -6.87 -13.12
N GLY A 135 4.58 -6.93 -12.72
CA GLY A 135 3.98 -6.82 -11.37
C GLY A 135 3.16 -5.52 -11.10
N PRO A 136 1.99 -5.54 -10.39
CA PRO A 136 1.16 -6.64 -9.88
C PRO A 136 -0.12 -6.86 -10.70
N ARG A 137 -0.77 -7.98 -10.36
CA ARG A 137 -1.96 -8.56 -10.99
C ARG A 137 -3.18 -7.61 -11.08
N PRO A 138 -4.13 -7.89 -11.99
CA PRO A 138 -5.50 -7.40 -11.86
C PRO A 138 -6.02 -7.60 -10.43
N PRO A 139 -7.01 -6.81 -9.96
CA PRO A 139 -7.57 -6.95 -8.62
C PRO A 139 -7.76 -8.41 -8.30
N SER A 140 -7.32 -8.85 -7.11
CA SER A 140 -7.43 -10.25 -6.76
C SER A 140 -8.87 -10.70 -6.94
N PRO A 141 -9.13 -11.96 -7.33
CA PRO A 141 -10.50 -12.47 -7.48
C PRO A 141 -11.34 -12.22 -6.22
N VAL A 142 -10.71 -12.20 -5.05
CA VAL A 142 -11.33 -11.83 -3.77
C VAL A 142 -11.80 -10.37 -3.79
N ARG A 143 -10.96 -9.44 -4.24
CA ARG A 143 -11.31 -8.01 -4.37
C ARG A 143 -12.43 -7.79 -5.38
N THR A 144 -12.40 -8.48 -6.53
CA THR A 144 -13.51 -8.45 -7.51
C THR A 144 -14.80 -9.00 -6.90
N GLN A 145 -14.76 -10.14 -6.21
CA GLN A 145 -15.93 -10.75 -5.58
C GLN A 145 -16.50 -9.87 -4.46
N LEU A 146 -15.65 -9.19 -3.68
CA LEU A 146 -16.08 -8.35 -2.58
C LEU A 146 -16.71 -7.04 -3.09
N HIS A 147 -16.18 -6.48 -4.18
CA HIS A 147 -16.79 -5.36 -4.89
C HIS A 147 -18.16 -5.76 -5.49
N ASP A 148 -18.24 -6.92 -6.16
CA ASP A 148 -19.51 -7.43 -6.70
C ASP A 148 -20.53 -7.67 -5.59
N ALA A 149 -20.12 -8.26 -4.47
CA ALA A 149 -20.96 -8.47 -3.30
C ALA A 149 -21.44 -7.14 -2.70
N ARG A 150 -20.56 -6.13 -2.61
CA ARG A 150 -20.94 -4.79 -2.15
C ARG A 150 -21.98 -4.18 -3.10
N LEU A 151 -21.74 -4.18 -4.41
CA LEU A 151 -22.69 -3.65 -5.40
C LEU A 151 -24.06 -4.32 -5.29
N VAL A 152 -24.11 -5.64 -5.10
CA VAL A 152 -25.36 -6.37 -4.89
C VAL A 152 -26.04 -5.91 -3.60
N LEU A 153 -25.31 -5.77 -2.49
CA LEU A 153 -25.88 -5.32 -1.22
C LEU A 153 -26.39 -3.88 -1.28
N THR A 154 -25.69 -2.96 -1.96
CA THR A 154 -26.18 -1.59 -2.17
C THR A 154 -27.39 -1.54 -3.10
N ALA A 155 -27.44 -2.39 -4.13
CA ALA A 155 -28.56 -2.44 -5.07
C ALA A 155 -29.82 -3.09 -4.48
N VAL A 156 -29.68 -4.10 -3.62
CA VAL A 156 -30.80 -4.84 -3.02
C VAL A 156 -31.44 -4.09 -1.84
N GLY A 157 -30.72 -3.15 -1.23
CA GLY A 157 -31.16 -2.54 0.03
C GLY A 157 -31.20 -3.56 1.17
N ASP A 158 -31.84 -3.23 2.31
CA ASP A 158 -31.86 -4.11 3.49
C ASP A 158 -32.32 -5.54 3.13
N PRO A 159 -31.42 -6.54 3.19
CA PRO A 159 -31.73 -7.90 2.78
C PRO A 159 -32.84 -8.52 3.63
N ALA A 160 -33.07 -8.03 4.86
CA ALA A 160 -34.18 -8.44 5.70
C ALA A 160 -35.53 -8.02 5.11
N VAL A 161 -35.61 -6.85 4.48
CA VAL A 161 -36.82 -6.33 3.83
C VAL A 161 -37.09 -7.08 2.51
N ALA A 162 -36.05 -7.39 1.74
CA ALA A 162 -36.18 -8.19 0.52
C ALA A 162 -36.64 -9.63 0.83
N ALA A 163 -36.08 -10.26 1.87
CA ALA A 163 -36.49 -11.58 2.33
C ALA A 163 -37.92 -11.60 2.92
N ALA A 164 -38.33 -10.56 3.64
CA ALA A 164 -39.69 -10.43 4.14
C ALA A 164 -40.72 -10.31 3.02
N ARG A 165 -40.40 -9.58 1.93
CA ARG A 165 -41.27 -9.48 0.74
C ARG A 165 -41.37 -10.79 -0.04
N ALA A 166 -40.28 -11.56 -0.13
CA ALA A 166 -40.30 -12.87 -0.80
C ALA A 166 -41.11 -13.94 -0.04
N ARG A 167 -41.29 -13.80 1.27
CA ARG A 167 -42.11 -14.69 2.11
C ARG A 167 -43.59 -14.29 2.18
N ALA A 168 -43.94 -13.12 1.65
CA ALA A 168 -45.31 -12.60 1.61
C ALA A 168 -46.08 -12.96 0.32
N HIS A 169 -45.45 -13.72 -0.57
CA HIS A 169 -46.03 -14.34 -1.76
C HIS A 169 -45.99 -15.87 -1.62
#